data_AF-A0A2W4RCZ2-F1
#
_entry.id   AF-A0A2W4RCZ2-F1
#
_cell.length_a   1.000
_cell.length_b   1.000
_cell.length_c   1.000
_cell.angle_alpha   90.00
_cell.angle_beta   90.00
_cell.angle_gamma   90.00
#
_symmetry.space_group_name_H-M   'P 1'
#
loop_
_entity.id
_entity.type
_entity.pdbx_description
1 polymer ?
#
loop_
_entity_poly.entity_id
_entity_poly.type
_entity_poly.pdbx_seq_one_letter_code
_entity_poly.pdbx_strand_id
1 'polypeptide(L)'
;MNLHSILVIYVELAVLWWLYAWLYYGYRTDLLRLRLFIIRDRLFDAAMKGELDFNSLAYKRTRTTLNGALRFAHRLTLSKLLITAIWMRRKDPNATERHHQATRLAMQGLTMDQKRLLLNAQDEIRVVMLTHVAHVSLPLYPLVMLFKFGLRLHWWRESLVKRKTLGRMKEIEAHAFDLGNQNDGLYAH
;
A
#
# COMPACT_ATOMS: atom_id res chain seq x y z
N MET A 1 -29.43 -31.33 -8.01
CA MET A 1 -29.02 -30.04 -8.61
C MET A 1 -29.38 -30.11 -10.08
N ASN A 2 -30.23 -29.22 -10.60
CA ASN A 2 -30.72 -29.32 -11.97
C ASN A 2 -29.63 -28.88 -12.96
N LEU A 3 -29.57 -29.50 -14.14
CA LEU A 3 -28.60 -29.15 -15.19
C LEU A 3 -28.62 -27.65 -15.53
N HIS A 4 -29.81 -27.06 -15.52
CA HIS A 4 -30.01 -25.62 -15.70
C HIS A 4 -29.23 -24.79 -14.66
N SER A 5 -29.31 -25.13 -13.38
CA SER A 5 -28.61 -24.41 -12.31
C SER A 5 -27.10 -24.48 -12.48
N ILE A 6 -26.58 -25.63 -12.93
CA ILE A 6 -25.16 -25.82 -13.21
C ILE A 6 -24.73 -24.90 -14.36
N LEU A 7 -25.49 -24.84 -15.46
CA LEU A 7 -25.18 -23.99 -16.61
C LEU A 7 -25.18 -22.49 -16.25
N VAL A 8 -26.16 -22.03 -15.48
CA VAL A 8 -26.23 -20.63 -15.02
C VAL A 8 -24.98 -20.26 -14.22
N ILE A 9 -24.56 -21.10 -13.27
CA ILE A 9 -23.35 -20.87 -12.47
C ILE A 9 -22.11 -20.75 -13.37
N TYR A 10 -21.95 -21.63 -14.36
CA TYR A 10 -20.80 -21.57 -15.26
C TYR A 10 -20.80 -20.29 -16.12
N VAL A 11 -21.97 -19.85 -16.60
CA VAL A 11 -22.09 -18.60 -17.36
C VAL A 11 -21.75 -17.40 -16.48
N GLU A 12 -22.27 -17.33 -15.26
CA GLU A 12 -21.95 -16.27 -14.30
C GLU A 12 -20.46 -16.22 -13.98
N LEU A 13 -19.84 -17.38 -13.73
CA LEU A 13 -18.40 -17.48 -13.50
C LEU A 13 -17.60 -17.04 -14.73
N ALA A 14 -18.04 -17.37 -15.93
CA ALA A 14 -17.38 -16.95 -17.17
C ALA A 14 -17.47 -15.43 -17.38
N VAL A 15 -18.63 -14.83 -17.11
CA VAL A 15 -18.82 -13.36 -17.18
C VAL A 15 -17.97 -12.66 -16.13
N LEU A 16 -17.96 -13.14 -14.88
CA LEU A 16 -17.13 -12.61 -13.80
C LEU A 16 -15.64 -12.71 -14.14
N TRP A 17 -15.21 -13.84 -14.70
CA TRP A 17 -13.85 -14.03 -15.17
C TRP A 17 -13.48 -13.05 -16.30
N TRP A 18 -14.37 -12.86 -17.28
CA TRP A 18 -14.17 -11.92 -18.37
C TRP A 18 -14.05 -10.47 -17.88
N LEU A 19 -14.96 -10.03 -17.00
CA LEU A 19 -14.91 -8.71 -16.37
C LEU A 19 -13.62 -8.52 -15.57
N TYR A 20 -13.18 -9.54 -14.85
CA TYR A 20 -11.94 -9.49 -14.09
C TYR A 20 -10.70 -9.41 -15.00
N ALA A 21 -10.58 -10.33 -15.96
CA ALA A 21 -9.40 -10.49 -16.79
C ALA A 21 -9.22 -9.36 -17.81
N TRP A 22 -10.33 -8.82 -18.34
CA TRP A 22 -10.26 -7.76 -19.35
C TRP A 22 -10.33 -6.38 -18.71
N LEU A 23 -11.41 -6.08 -17.99
CA LEU A 23 -11.69 -4.73 -17.53
C LEU A 23 -10.89 -4.39 -16.26
N TYR A 24 -10.98 -5.22 -15.23
CA TYR A 24 -10.34 -4.93 -13.95
C TYR A 24 -8.81 -5.01 -14.04
N TYR A 25 -8.26 -6.03 -14.69
CA TYR A 25 -6.80 -6.16 -14.86
C TYR A 25 -6.18 -4.99 -15.63
N GLY A 26 -6.82 -4.58 -16.73
CA GLY A 26 -6.40 -3.43 -17.54
C GLY A 26 -6.37 -2.16 -16.71
N TYR A 27 -7.49 -1.85 -16.05
CA TYR A 27 -7.60 -0.70 -15.16
C TYR A 27 -6.52 -0.67 -14.08
N ARG A 28 -6.25 -1.80 -13.41
CA ARG A 28 -5.22 -1.88 -12.36
C ARG A 28 -3.80 -1.67 -12.90
N THR A 29 -3.53 -2.10 -14.12
CA THR A 29 -2.26 -1.88 -14.80
C THR A 29 -2.06 -0.40 -15.13
N ASP A 30 -3.10 0.27 -15.64
CA ASP A 30 -3.03 1.68 -15.98
C ASP A 30 -2.91 2.57 -14.73
N LEU A 31 -3.61 2.21 -13.65
CA LEU A 31 -3.44 2.87 -12.35
C LEU A 31 -2.01 2.71 -11.80
N LEU A 32 -1.39 1.52 -11.96
CA LEU A 32 0.01 1.31 -11.61
C LEU A 32 0.93 2.22 -12.44
N ARG A 33 0.75 2.27 -13.76
CA ARG A 33 1.55 3.13 -14.65
C ARG A 33 1.43 4.59 -14.27
N LEU A 34 0.20 5.08 -14.07
CA LEU A 34 -0.05 6.46 -13.66
C LEU A 34 0.72 6.83 -12.38
N ARG A 35 0.65 5.98 -11.36
CA ARG A 35 1.38 6.20 -10.09
C ARG A 35 2.89 6.20 -10.28
N LEU A 36 3.42 5.30 -11.10
CA LEU A 36 4.85 5.26 -11.42
C LEU A 36 5.29 6.50 -12.21
N PHE A 37 4.46 7.03 -13.12
CA PHE A 37 4.73 8.29 -13.81
C PHE A 37 4.78 9.47 -12.83
N ILE A 38 3.84 9.56 -11.89
CA ILE A 38 3.85 10.61 -10.86
C ILE A 38 5.16 10.57 -10.05
N ILE A 39 5.62 9.38 -9.63
CA ILE A 39 6.89 9.25 -8.89
C ILE A 39 8.07 9.69 -9.76
N ARG A 40 8.09 9.29 -11.03
CA ARG A 40 9.13 9.68 -11.99
C ARG A 40 9.16 11.19 -12.20
N ASP A 41 8.01 11.82 -12.34
CA ASP A 41 7.90 13.25 -12.61
C ASP A 41 8.37 14.05 -11.38
N ARG A 42 8.00 13.66 -10.16
CA ARG A 42 8.56 14.25 -8.92
C ARG A 42 10.08 14.13 -8.83
N LEU A 43 10.63 12.97 -9.19
CA LEU A 43 12.08 12.75 -9.20
C LEU A 43 12.77 13.62 -10.25
N PHE A 44 12.13 13.81 -11.41
CA PHE A 44 12.62 14.70 -12.47
C PHE A 44 12.57 16.18 -12.03
N ASP A 45 11.48 16.61 -11.40
CA ASP A 45 11.32 17.97 -10.89
C ASP A 45 12.37 18.31 -9.83
N ALA A 46 12.67 17.39 -8.91
CA ALA A 46 13.75 17.55 -7.94
C ALA A 46 15.12 17.75 -8.63
N ALA A 47 15.38 17.00 -9.71
CA ALA A 47 16.60 17.16 -10.49
C ALA A 47 16.63 18.49 -11.28
N MET A 48 15.51 18.91 -11.85
CA MET A 48 15.38 20.21 -12.53
C MET A 48 15.63 21.40 -11.59
N LYS A 49 15.22 21.28 -10.33
CA LYS A 49 15.46 22.30 -9.29
C LYS A 49 16.91 22.33 -8.78
N GLY A 50 17.77 21.42 -9.25
CA GLY A 50 19.15 21.27 -8.77
C GLY A 50 19.26 20.55 -7.42
N GLU A 51 18.17 20.01 -6.88
CA GLU A 51 18.19 19.23 -5.64
C GLU A 51 18.91 17.89 -5.88
N LEU A 52 18.80 17.33 -7.10
CA LEU A 52 19.48 16.11 -7.53
C LEU A 52 20.26 16.35 -8.83
N ASP A 53 21.48 15.85 -8.92
CA ASP A 53 22.21 15.84 -10.20
C ASP A 53 21.68 14.73 -11.11
N PHE A 54 21.25 15.09 -12.32
CA PHE A 54 20.88 14.15 -13.39
C PHE A 54 21.98 13.14 -13.72
N ASN A 55 23.24 13.53 -13.53
CA ASN A 55 24.38 12.69 -13.80
C ASN A 55 24.75 11.75 -12.66
N SER A 56 24.21 11.97 -11.46
CA SER A 56 24.48 11.14 -10.29
C SER A 56 24.09 9.68 -10.53
N LEU A 57 24.93 8.77 -10.03
CA LEU A 57 24.71 7.33 -10.19
C LEU A 57 23.39 6.89 -9.54
N ALA A 58 23.02 7.48 -8.40
CA ALA A 58 21.78 7.15 -7.71
C ALA A 58 20.54 7.60 -8.49
N TYR A 59 20.54 8.80 -9.07
CA TYR A 59 19.44 9.25 -9.92
C TYR A 59 19.25 8.30 -11.11
N LYS A 60 20.33 7.99 -11.84
CA LYS A 60 20.30 7.07 -12.99
C LYS A 60 19.78 5.69 -12.61
N ARG A 61 20.19 5.15 -11.45
CA ARG A 61 19.70 3.88 -10.94
C ARG A 61 18.20 3.91 -10.63
N THR A 62 17.74 4.88 -9.85
CA THR A 62 16.32 4.99 -9.49
C THR A 62 15.45 5.18 -10.75
N ARG A 63 15.89 6.01 -11.71
CA ARG A 63 15.23 6.18 -13.00
C ARG A 63 15.19 4.88 -13.81
N THR A 64 16.28 4.09 -13.79
CA THR A 64 16.32 2.78 -14.46
C THR A 64 15.31 1.80 -13.84
N THR A 65 15.21 1.77 -12.50
CA THR A 65 14.20 0.98 -11.80
C THR A 65 12.78 1.41 -12.17
N LEU A 66 12.49 2.71 -12.20
CA LEU A 66 11.20 3.24 -12.65
C LEU A 66 10.86 2.81 -14.09
N ASN A 67 11.80 2.95 -15.01
CA ASN A 67 11.60 2.56 -16.41
C ASN A 67 11.36 1.06 -16.54
N GLY A 68 12.08 0.23 -15.76
CA GLY A 68 11.82 -1.20 -15.67
C GLY A 68 10.41 -1.50 -15.16
N ALA A 69 10.01 -0.85 -14.06
CA ALA A 69 8.67 -1.01 -13.48
C ALA A 69 7.56 -0.60 -14.47
N LEU A 70 7.73 0.50 -15.20
CA LEU A 70 6.79 0.94 -16.24
C LEU A 70 6.71 -0.06 -17.40
N ARG A 71 7.87 -0.51 -17.92
CA ARG A 71 7.94 -1.48 -19.03
C ARG A 71 7.27 -2.81 -18.68
N PHE A 72 7.47 -3.29 -17.46
CA PHE A 72 6.99 -4.59 -17.01
C PHE A 72 5.75 -4.54 -16.11
N ALA A 73 5.10 -3.38 -15.98
CA ALA A 73 3.89 -3.19 -15.14
C ALA A 73 2.81 -4.24 -15.43
N HIS A 74 2.51 -4.45 -16.70
CA HIS A 74 1.53 -5.44 -17.18
C HIS A 74 1.92 -6.91 -16.94
N ARG A 75 3.15 -7.19 -16.49
CA ARG A 75 3.63 -8.54 -16.15
C ARG A 75 3.73 -8.75 -14.64
N LEU A 76 3.42 -7.72 -13.84
CA LEU A 76 3.63 -7.71 -12.42
C LEU A 76 2.53 -8.48 -11.68
N THR A 77 2.65 -9.80 -11.68
CA THR A 77 1.76 -10.74 -10.98
C THR A 77 2.57 -11.48 -9.91
N LEU A 78 1.91 -11.95 -8.82
CA LEU A 78 2.60 -12.67 -7.75
C LEU A 78 3.34 -13.90 -8.28
N SER A 79 2.70 -14.69 -9.14
CA SER A 79 3.30 -15.90 -9.71
C SER A 79 4.58 -15.59 -10.48
N LYS A 80 4.57 -14.58 -11.35
CA LYS A 80 5.77 -14.14 -12.09
C LYS A 80 6.85 -13.60 -11.17
N LEU A 81 6.48 -12.86 -10.12
CA LEU A 81 7.44 -12.39 -9.12
C LEU A 81 8.11 -13.55 -8.38
N LEU A 82 7.34 -14.53 -7.92
CA LEU A 82 7.87 -15.71 -7.25
C LEU A 82 8.78 -16.53 -8.16
N ILE A 83 8.36 -16.82 -9.39
CA ILE A 83 9.16 -17.54 -10.38
C ILE A 83 10.47 -16.77 -10.65
N THR A 84 10.38 -15.46 -10.85
CA THR A 84 11.56 -14.62 -11.10
C THR A 84 12.49 -14.62 -9.88
N ALA A 85 11.97 -14.51 -8.67
CA ALA A 85 12.75 -14.54 -7.44
C ALA A 85 13.47 -15.89 -7.25
N ILE A 86 12.78 -17.01 -7.48
CA ILE A 86 13.36 -18.36 -7.42
C ILE A 86 14.45 -18.51 -8.48
N TRP A 87 14.18 -18.07 -9.72
CA TRP A 87 15.14 -18.19 -10.81
C TRP A 87 16.38 -17.32 -10.60
N MET A 88 16.21 -16.07 -10.14
CA MET A 88 17.32 -15.19 -9.79
C MET A 88 18.16 -15.79 -8.65
N ARG A 89 17.52 -16.30 -7.59
CA ARG A 89 18.25 -16.90 -6.46
C ARG A 89 19.07 -18.13 -6.88
N ARG A 90 18.59 -18.91 -7.85
CA ARG A 90 19.32 -20.05 -8.42
C ARG A 90 20.47 -19.63 -9.32
N LYS A 91 20.28 -18.60 -10.15
CA LYS A 91 21.29 -18.13 -11.10
C LYS A 91 22.40 -17.34 -10.41
N ASP A 92 22.05 -16.57 -9.40
CA ASP A 92 22.96 -15.71 -8.66
C ASP A 92 22.44 -15.49 -7.23
N PRO A 93 22.88 -16.29 -6.25
CA PRO A 93 22.44 -16.16 -4.87
C PRO A 93 22.81 -14.80 -4.24
N ASN A 94 23.81 -14.11 -4.80
CA ASN A 94 24.29 -12.83 -4.32
C ASN A 94 23.70 -11.64 -5.09
N ALA A 95 22.74 -11.85 -5.99
CA ALA A 95 22.14 -10.78 -6.80
C ALA A 95 21.59 -9.64 -5.94
N THR A 96 20.88 -9.99 -4.87
CA THR A 96 20.29 -9.04 -3.93
C THR A 96 21.36 -8.24 -3.21
N GLU A 97 22.41 -8.92 -2.71
CA GLU A 97 23.51 -8.26 -2.02
C GLU A 97 24.28 -7.31 -2.95
N ARG A 98 24.58 -7.75 -4.18
CA ARG A 98 25.18 -6.89 -5.21
C ARG A 98 24.33 -5.68 -5.51
N HIS A 99 23.01 -5.84 -5.59
CA HIS A 99 22.10 -4.73 -5.80
C HIS A 99 22.09 -3.74 -4.62
N HIS A 100 22.09 -4.23 -3.38
CA HIS A 100 22.19 -3.41 -2.18
C HIS A 100 23.51 -2.66 -2.10
N GLN A 101 24.64 -3.34 -2.31
CA GLN A 101 25.96 -2.72 -2.33
C GLN A 101 26.06 -1.64 -3.40
N ALA A 102 25.59 -1.94 -4.61
CA ALA A 102 25.66 -0.98 -5.69
C ALA A 102 24.74 0.23 -5.47
N THR A 103 23.60 0.04 -4.79
CA THR A 103 22.75 1.15 -4.33
C THR A 103 23.45 1.96 -3.24
N ARG A 104 24.09 1.31 -2.27
CA ARG A 104 24.85 1.98 -1.21
C ARG A 104 25.98 2.83 -1.76
N LEU A 105 26.76 2.27 -2.71
CA LEU A 105 27.84 2.98 -3.41
C LEU A 105 27.30 4.17 -4.21
N ALA A 106 26.16 4.02 -4.88
CA ALA A 106 25.55 5.11 -5.63
C ALA A 106 25.09 6.28 -4.74
N MET A 107 24.80 6.00 -3.47
CA MET A 107 24.38 6.99 -2.47
C MET A 107 25.56 7.63 -1.72
N GLN A 108 26.79 7.16 -1.94
CA GLN A 108 27.99 7.78 -1.37
C GLN A 108 28.18 9.18 -1.99
N GLY A 109 28.51 10.16 -1.15
CA GLY A 109 28.69 11.55 -1.57
C GLY A 109 27.40 12.37 -1.70
N LEU A 110 26.22 11.77 -1.56
CA LEU A 110 24.96 12.52 -1.53
C LEU A 110 24.72 13.16 -0.16
N THR A 111 24.10 14.34 -0.18
CA THR A 111 23.58 14.98 1.03
C THR A 111 22.44 14.17 1.64
N MET A 112 22.09 14.42 2.90
CA MET A 112 21.01 13.69 3.57
C MET A 112 19.65 13.94 2.92
N ASP A 113 19.40 15.14 2.41
CA ASP A 113 18.16 15.48 1.71
C ASP A 113 18.05 14.75 0.36
N GLN A 114 19.14 14.70 -0.40
CA GLN A 114 19.22 13.92 -1.64
C GLN A 114 18.94 12.43 -1.42
N LYS A 115 19.56 11.86 -0.37
CA LYS A 115 19.32 10.47 0.02
C LYS A 115 17.86 10.24 0.37
N ARG A 116 17.25 11.14 1.16
CA ARG A 116 15.84 11.05 1.56
C ARG A 116 14.92 11.10 0.34
N LEU A 117 15.13 12.01 -0.59
CA LEU A 117 14.36 12.11 -1.83
C LEU A 117 14.40 10.80 -2.64
N LEU A 118 15.60 10.24 -2.83
CA LEU A 118 15.78 9.01 -3.59
C LEU A 118 15.22 7.77 -2.88
N LEU A 119 15.41 7.67 -1.55
CA LEU A 119 14.86 6.57 -0.76
C LEU A 119 13.33 6.62 -0.73
N ASN A 120 12.73 7.80 -0.55
CA ASN A 120 11.29 7.98 -0.61
C ASN A 120 10.74 7.54 -1.97
N ALA A 121 11.38 7.95 -3.08
CA ALA A 121 10.97 7.51 -4.42
C ALA A 121 11.07 5.98 -4.57
N GLN A 122 12.13 5.35 -4.08
CA GLN A 122 12.30 3.89 -4.13
C GLN A 122 11.24 3.15 -3.30
N ASP A 123 10.91 3.67 -2.11
CA ASP A 123 9.89 3.08 -1.25
C ASP A 123 8.49 3.26 -1.83
N GLU A 124 8.18 4.43 -2.40
CA GLU A 124 6.92 4.65 -3.12
C GLU A 124 6.76 3.66 -4.29
N ILE A 125 7.81 3.41 -5.06
CA ILE A 125 7.80 2.41 -6.15
C ILE A 125 7.45 1.03 -5.59
N ARG A 126 8.13 0.59 -4.52
CA ARG A 126 7.88 -0.72 -3.89
C ARG A 126 6.45 -0.83 -3.39
N VAL A 127 5.95 0.17 -2.67
CA VAL A 127 4.59 0.19 -2.13
C VAL A 127 3.55 0.12 -3.25
N VAL A 128 3.71 0.93 -4.29
CA VAL A 128 2.78 0.96 -5.43
C VAL A 128 2.81 -0.39 -6.18
N MET A 129 3.98 -0.97 -6.41
CA MET A 129 4.14 -2.28 -7.04
C MET A 129 3.52 -3.40 -6.20
N LEU A 130 3.81 -3.48 -4.90
CA LEU A 130 3.23 -4.47 -3.98
C LEU A 130 1.72 -4.33 -3.89
N THR A 131 1.21 -3.10 -3.83
CA THR A 131 -0.22 -2.82 -3.85
C THR A 131 -0.87 -3.34 -5.14
N HIS A 132 -0.24 -3.11 -6.30
CA HIS A 132 -0.74 -3.65 -7.57
C HIS A 132 -0.80 -5.18 -7.54
N VAL A 133 0.30 -5.84 -7.14
CA VAL A 133 0.39 -7.31 -7.04
C VAL A 133 -0.70 -7.87 -6.14
N ALA A 134 -0.93 -7.26 -4.97
CA ALA A 134 -1.95 -7.70 -4.02
C ALA A 134 -3.38 -7.64 -4.62
N HIS A 135 -3.67 -6.64 -5.46
CA HIS A 135 -4.99 -6.47 -6.07
C HIS A 135 -5.20 -7.36 -7.31
N VAL A 136 -4.11 -7.68 -8.02
CA VAL A 136 -4.14 -8.43 -9.29
C VAL A 136 -3.93 -9.93 -9.08
N SER A 137 -3.50 -10.36 -7.89
CA SER A 137 -3.32 -11.78 -7.60
C SER A 137 -4.65 -12.39 -7.14
N LEU A 138 -5.28 -13.14 -8.04
CA LEU A 138 -6.56 -13.84 -7.86
C LEU A 138 -6.72 -14.54 -6.48
N PRO A 139 -5.73 -15.34 -5.98
CA PRO A 139 -5.88 -16.00 -4.67
C PRO A 139 -5.60 -15.08 -3.48
N LEU A 140 -4.89 -13.96 -3.65
CA LEU A 140 -4.61 -13.03 -2.56
C LEU A 140 -5.76 -12.05 -2.32
N TYR A 141 -6.56 -11.75 -3.36
CA TYR A 141 -7.62 -10.76 -3.23
C TYR A 141 -8.63 -11.08 -2.11
N PRO A 142 -9.17 -12.32 -2.00
CA PRO A 142 -10.05 -12.68 -0.89
C PRO A 142 -9.36 -12.53 0.48
N LEU A 143 -8.08 -12.91 0.58
CA LEU A 143 -7.32 -12.83 1.83
C LEU A 143 -7.07 -11.38 2.27
N VAL A 144 -6.74 -10.47 1.33
CA VAL A 144 -6.60 -9.04 1.60
C VAL A 144 -7.94 -8.41 1.99
N MET A 145 -9.04 -8.83 1.36
CA MET A 145 -10.38 -8.36 1.70
C MET A 145 -10.78 -8.75 3.12
N LEU A 146 -10.57 -10.02 3.49
CA LEU A 146 -10.80 -10.53 4.84
C LEU A 146 -9.97 -9.78 5.89
N PHE A 147 -8.69 -9.51 5.59
CA PHE A 147 -7.81 -8.75 6.48
C PHE A 147 -8.29 -7.31 6.70
N LYS A 148 -8.65 -6.59 5.63
CA LYS A 148 -9.20 -5.23 5.73
C LYS A 148 -10.53 -5.20 6.48
N PHE A 149 -11.38 -6.19 6.26
CA PHE A 149 -12.63 -6.36 6.99
C PHE A 149 -12.38 -6.55 8.48
N GLY A 150 -11.42 -7.40 8.85
CA GLY A 150 -10.99 -7.60 10.24
C GLY A 150 -10.48 -6.33 10.91
N LEU A 151 -9.62 -5.55 10.24
CA LEU A 151 -9.14 -4.26 10.75
C LEU A 151 -10.29 -3.27 10.96
N ARG A 152 -11.20 -3.18 9.98
CA ARG A 152 -12.38 -2.31 10.07
C ARG A 152 -13.29 -2.71 11.23
N LEU A 153 -13.50 -4.01 11.43
CA LEU A 153 -14.30 -4.55 12.53
C LEU A 153 -13.65 -4.26 13.89
N HIS A 154 -12.33 -4.41 13.98
CA HIS A 154 -11.56 -4.08 15.18
C HIS A 154 -11.68 -2.59 15.55
N TRP A 155 -11.44 -1.70 14.58
CA TRP A 155 -11.61 -0.25 14.75
C TRP A 155 -13.05 0.14 15.12
N TRP A 156 -14.04 -0.51 14.50
CA TRP A 156 -15.45 -0.30 14.85
C TRP A 156 -15.73 -0.72 16.29
N ARG A 157 -15.20 -1.86 16.74
CA ARG A 157 -15.35 -2.34 18.12
C ARG A 157 -14.74 -1.37 19.13
N GLU A 158 -13.54 -0.87 18.88
CA GLU A 158 -12.91 0.16 19.73
C GLU A 158 -13.73 1.45 19.78
N SER A 159 -14.32 1.85 18.65
CA SER A 159 -15.17 3.05 18.59
C SER A 159 -16.44 2.91 19.45
N LEU A 160 -17.01 1.70 19.53
CA LEU A 160 -18.16 1.41 20.39
C LEU A 160 -17.79 1.44 21.87
N VAL A 161 -16.62 0.90 22.24
CA VAL A 161 -16.11 0.95 23.61
C VAL A 161 -15.88 2.39 24.04
N LYS A 162 -15.21 3.20 23.20
CA LYS A 162 -14.98 4.63 23.47
C LYS A 162 -16.28 5.40 23.66
N ARG A 163 -17.31 5.11 22.86
CA ARG A 163 -18.65 5.74 23.02
C ARG A 163 -19.29 5.38 24.35
N LYS A 164 -19.19 4.11 24.78
CA LYS A 164 -19.76 3.65 26.06
C LYS A 164 -19.03 4.23 27.26
N THR A 165 -17.70 4.34 27.22
CA THR A 165 -16.91 4.96 28.29
C THR A 165 -17.17 6.46 28.39
N LEU A 166 -17.30 7.16 27.26
CA LEU A 166 -17.62 8.59 27.25
C LEU A 166 -19.02 8.87 27.85
N GLY A 167 -20.01 8.02 27.55
CA GLY A 167 -21.34 8.13 28.14
C GLY A 167 -21.33 7.99 29.66
N ARG A 168 -20.63 6.96 30.18
CA ARG A 168 -20.48 6.76 31.63
C ARG A 168 -19.73 7.90 32.33
N MET A 169 -18.70 8.47 31.69
CA MET A 169 -17.99 9.62 32.24
C MET A 169 -18.92 10.82 32.39
N LYS A 170 -19.78 11.10 31.40
CA LYS A 170 -20.78 12.17 31.48
C LYS A 170 -21.82 11.93 32.58
N GLU A 171 -22.26 10.68 32.78
CA GLU A 171 -23.17 10.32 33.88
C GLU A 171 -22.52 10.55 35.25
N ILE A 172 -21.24 10.17 35.40
CA ILE A 172 -20.48 10.38 36.65
C ILE A 172 -20.25 11.87 36.90
N GLU A 173 -19.90 12.65 35.87
CA GLU A 173 -19.73 14.11 35.98
C GLU A 173 -21.04 14.80 36.35
N ALA A 174 -22.18 14.41 35.76
CA ALA A 174 -23.49 14.93 36.10
C ALA A 174 -23.87 14.62 37.56
N HIS A 175 -23.66 13.37 38.00
CA HIS A 175 -23.94 12.97 39.39
C HIS A 175 -23.01 13.66 40.40
N ALA A 176 -21.72 13.83 40.07
CA ALA A 176 -20.78 14.57 40.91
C ALA A 176 -21.14 16.05 41.04
N PHE A 177 -21.63 16.65 39.95
CA PHE A 177 -22.13 18.02 39.93
C PHE A 177 -23.38 18.18 40.83
N ASP A 178 -24.34 17.26 40.75
CA ASP A 178 -25.54 17.26 41.59
C ASP A 178 -25.21 17.12 43.10
N LEU A 179 -24.26 16.25 43.45
CA LEU A 179 -23.80 16.09 44.85
C LEU A 179 -23.08 17.33 45.38
N GLY A 180 -22.29 18.02 44.55
CA GLY A 180 -21.65 19.28 44.91
C GLY A 180 -22.69 20.33 45.30
N ASN A 181 -23.74 20.48 44.49
CA ASN A 181 -24.80 21.46 44.70
C ASN A 181 -25.66 21.17 45.96
N GLN A 182 -25.82 19.90 46.35
CA GLN A 182 -26.53 19.53 47.59
C GLN A 182 -25.75 19.91 48.87
N ASN A 183 -24.42 19.80 48.86
CA ASN A 183 -23.59 20.14 50.00
C ASN A 183 -23.52 21.66 50.26
N ASP A 184 -23.52 22.48 49.20
CA ASP A 184 -23.49 23.94 49.32
C ASP A 184 -24.74 24.49 50.03
N GLY A 185 -25.89 23.81 49.92
CA GLY A 185 -27.12 24.17 50.63
C GLY A 185 -27.09 23.89 52.14
N LEU A 186 -26.25 22.96 52.62
CA LEU A 186 -26.17 22.58 54.04
C LEU A 186 -25.37 23.57 54.90
N TYR A 187 -24.55 24.43 54.28
CA TYR A 187 -23.74 25.44 54.98
C TYR A 187 -24.35 26.86 54.93
N ALA A 188 -25.55 27.01 54.37
CA ALA A 188 -26.24 28.30 54.20
C ALA A 188 -27.17 28.68 55.39
N HIS A 189 -27.04 28.02 56.54
CA HIS A 189 -27.77 28.30 57.79
C HIS A 189 -26.81 28.63 58.92
#